data_AF-A0A151ELE2-F1
#
_entry.id   AF-A0A151ELE2-F1
#
_cell.length_a   1.000
_cell.length_b   1.000
_cell.length_c   1.000
_cell.angle_alpha   90.00
_cell.angle_beta   90.00
_cell.angle_gamma   90.00
#
_symmetry.space_group_name_H-M   'P 1'
#
loop_
_entity.id
_entity.type
_entity.pdbx_description
1 polymer ?
#
loop_
_entity_poly.entity_id
_entity_poly.type
_entity_poly.pdbx_seq_one_letter_code
_entity_poly.pdbx_strand_id
1 'polypeptide(L)' 'MLEIVKLVHTNGNGMLTNNIQKQINLADNEFFICLKLLLENGYIKELDSSKPYRDYIMLTKKGIKLANYLC' A
#
# COMPACT_ATOMS: atom_id res chain seq x y z
N MET A 1 -8.40 0.89 4.12
CA MET A 1 -7.44 1.86 3.54
C MET A 1 -6.24 2.15 4.45
N LEU A 2 -6.43 2.70 5.66
CA LEU A 2 -5.29 3.03 6.55
C LEU A 2 -4.53 1.80 7.07
N GLU A 3 -5.22 0.66 7.20
CA GLU A 3 -4.58 -0.62 7.56
C GLU A 3 -3.52 -1.05 6.54
N ILE A 4 -3.72 -0.77 5.26
CA ILE A 4 -2.71 -1.04 4.21
C ILE A 4 -1.45 -0.20 4.48
N VAL A 5 -1.62 1.08 4.81
CA VAL A 5 -0.50 1.99 5.12
C VAL A 5 0.27 1.50 6.34
N LYS A 6 -0.43 1.11 7.41
CA LYS A 6 0.18 0.54 8.63
C LYS A 6 0.94 -0.74 8.32
N LEU A 7 0.31 -1.67 7.60
CA LEU A 7 0.90 -2.97 7.27
C LEU A 7 2.18 -2.83 6.45
N VAL A 8 2.18 -1.95 5.44
CA VAL A 8 3.37 -1.70 4.63
C VAL A 8 4.47 -1.02 5.46
N HIS A 9 4.10 -0.13 6.38
CA HIS A 9 5.04 0.53 7.28
C HIS A 9 5.74 -0.46 8.22
N THR A 10 4.97 -1.35 8.88
CA THR A 10 5.51 -2.36 9.81
C THR A 10 6.39 -3.40 9.11
N ASN A 11 6.26 -3.54 7.78
CA ASN A 11 7.09 -4.42 6.95
C ASN A 11 8.26 -3.68 6.27
N GLY A 12 8.68 -2.53 6.79
CA GLY A 12 9.86 -1.82 6.29
C GLY A 12 9.57 -0.81 5.17
N ASN A 13 8.36 -0.27 5.13
CA ASN A 13 7.89 0.73 4.15
C ASN A 13 7.75 0.22 2.71
N GLY A 14 7.76 -1.09 2.50
CA GLY A 14 7.51 -1.70 1.19
C GLY A 14 7.09 -3.15 1.32
N MET A 15 6.24 -3.61 0.40
CA MET A 15 5.68 -4.95 0.44
C MET A 15 5.10 -5.36 -0.91
N LEU A 16 5.14 -6.66 -1.23
CA LEU A 16 4.47 -7.21 -2.40
C LEU A 16 2.95 -7.08 -2.25
N THR A 17 2.26 -6.63 -3.31
CA THR A 17 0.82 -6.36 -3.28
C THR A 17 0.00 -7.59 -2.87
N ASN A 18 0.40 -8.78 -3.35
CA ASN A 18 -0.25 -10.04 -3.01
C ASN A 18 -0.13 -10.41 -1.51
N ASN A 19 0.96 -10.03 -0.85
CA ASN A 19 1.18 -10.29 0.57
C ASN A 19 0.34 -9.34 1.43
N ILE A 20 0.14 -8.11 0.97
CA ILE A 20 -0.77 -7.15 1.60
C ILE A 20 -2.21 -7.68 1.49
N GLN A 21 -2.63 -8.12 0.29
CA GLN A 21 -3.98 -8.65 0.05
C GLN A 21 -4.30 -9.84 0.95
N LYS A 22 -3.34 -10.74 1.20
CA LYS A 22 -3.52 -11.90 2.08
C LYS A 22 -3.69 -11.56 3.56
N GLN A 23 -3.20 -10.39 3.99
CA GLN A 23 -3.19 -10.00 5.40
C GLN A 23 -4.27 -8.96 5.74
N ILE A 24 -4.82 -8.30 4.72
CA ILE A 24 -5.91 -7.36 4.88
C ILE A 24 -7.23 -8.10 4.67
N ASN A 25 -8.16 -7.94 5.61
CA ASN A 25 -9.50 -8.50 5.48
C ASN A 25 -10.41 -7.58 4.64
N LEU A 26 -10.14 -7.48 3.34
CA LEU A 26 -10.96 -6.74 2.38
C LEU A 26 -11.33 -7.65 1.20
N ALA A 27 -12.48 -7.40 0.59
CA ALA A 27 -12.78 -8.00 -0.70
C ALA A 27 -11.80 -7.47 -1.76
N ASP A 28 -11.47 -8.29 -2.76
CA ASP A 28 -10.52 -7.95 -3.83
C ASP A 28 -10.81 -6.59 -4.46
N ASN A 29 -12.08 -6.34 -4.77
CA ASN A 29 -12.56 -5.10 -5.38
C ASN A 29 -12.21 -3.87 -4.51
N GLU A 30 -12.47 -3.98 -3.20
CA GLU A 30 -12.24 -2.90 -2.23
C GLU A 30 -10.76 -2.68 -1.98
N PHE A 31 -9.97 -3.76 -2.00
CA PHE A 31 -8.52 -3.71 -1.88
C PHE A 31 -7.88 -2.91 -3.03
N PHE A 32 -8.25 -3.22 -4.27
CA PHE A 32 -7.73 -2.49 -5.44
C PHE A 32 -8.19 -1.03 -5.47
N ILE A 33 -9.43 -0.74 -5.06
CA ILE A 33 -9.90 0.64 -4.90
C ILE A 33 -9.05 1.39 -3.87
N CYS A 34 -8.77 0.78 -2.71
CA CYS A 34 -7.93 1.39 -1.68
C CYS A 34 -6.51 1.68 -2.19
N LEU A 35 -5.90 0.73 -2.91
CA LEU A 35 -4.57 0.91 -3.49
C LEU A 35 -4.55 2.05 -4.51
N LYS A 36 -5.52 2.08 -5.43
CA LYS A 36 -5.65 3.14 -6.42
C LYS A 36 -5.74 4.51 -5.75
N LEU A 37 -6.59 4.65 -4.74
CA LEU A 37 -6.73 5.91 -4.01
C LEU A 37 -5.44 6.30 -3.26
N LEU A 38 -4.74 5.35 -2.65
CA LEU A 38 -3.46 5.62 -1.98
C LEU A 38 -2.37 6.07 -2.97
N LEU A 39 -2.37 5.51 -4.18
CA LEU A 39 -1.47 5.87 -5.26
C LEU A 39 -1.78 7.27 -5.80
N GLU A 40 -3.04 7.55 -6.13
CA GLU A 40 -3.52 8.86 -6.63
C GLU A 40 -3.25 9.99 -5.63
N ASN A 41 -3.35 9.70 -4.32
CA ASN A 41 -3.05 10.66 -3.27
C ASN A 41 -1.55 10.75 -2.92
N GLY A 42 -0.69 9.98 -3.58
CA GLY A 42 0.76 10.01 -3.42
C GLY A 42 1.27 9.43 -2.10
N TYR A 43 0.50 8.57 -1.43
CA TYR A 43 0.94 7.89 -0.21
C TYR A 43 1.80 6.65 -0.51
N ILE A 44 1.53 5.97 -1.61
CA ILE A 44 2.32 4.83 -2.09
C ILE A 44 2.86 5.10 -3.50
N LYS A 45 3.84 4.31 -3.92
CA LYS A 45 4.34 4.20 -5.29
C LYS A 45 4.60 2.74 -5.62
N GLU A 46 4.51 2.38 -6.89
CA GLU A 46 4.86 1.05 -7.39
C GLU A 46 6.35 1.00 -7.78
N LEU A 47 7.00 -0.13 -7.53
CA LEU A 47 8.34 -0.47 -8.02
C LEU A 47 8.20 -1.68 -8.93
N ASP A 48 8.75 -1.53 -10.14
CA ASP A 48 8.50 -2.34 -11.33
C ASP A 48 7.11 -2.19 -11.94
N SER A 49 7.09 -1.71 -13.19
CA SER A 49 5.90 -1.35 -13.94
C SER A 49 5.95 -2.04 -15.30
N SER A 50 5.79 -3.35 -15.31
CA SER A 50 5.30 -4.04 -16.52
C SER A 50 3.78 -4.20 -16.48
N LYS A 51 3.18 -4.29 -15.28
CA LYS A 51 1.72 -4.37 -15.04
C LYS A 51 1.35 -3.68 -13.72
N PRO A 52 0.30 -2.85 -13.68
CA PRO A 52 -0.10 -2.15 -12.46
C PRO A 52 -0.55 -3.13 -11.37
N TYR A 53 -0.29 -2.79 -10.10
CA TYR A 53 -0.71 -3.50 -8.89
C TYR A 53 -0.21 -4.95 -8.71
N ARG A 54 0.75 -5.44 -9.51
CA ARG A 54 1.19 -6.85 -9.44
C ARG A 54 2.46 -7.13 -8.66
N ASP A 55 3.32 -6.13 -8.52
CA ASP A 55 4.70 -6.39 -8.12
C ASP A 55 4.90 -5.92 -6.69
N TYR A 56 5.38 -4.69 -6.51
CA TYR A 56 5.82 -4.21 -5.21
C TYR A 56 5.35 -2.77 -4.98
N ILE A 57 4.80 -2.49 -3.80
CA ILE A 57 4.46 -1.12 -3.42
C ILE A 57 5.38 -0.63 -2.30
N MET A 58 5.69 0.65 -2.31
CA MET A 58 6.42 1.35 -1.26
C MET A 58 5.67 2.57 -0.78
N LEU A 59 5.82 2.89 0.51
CA LEU A 59 5.39 4.18 1.04
C LEU A 59 6.28 5.29 0.49
N THR A 60 5.66 6.40 0.10
CA THR A 60 6.38 7.64 -0.18
C THR A 60 6.76 8.33 1.12
N LYS A 61 7.53 9.43 1.05
CA LYS A 61 7.76 10.30 2.23
C LYS A 61 6.44 10.76 2.87
N LYS A 62 5.40 11.00 2.07
CA LYS A 62 4.06 11.37 2.54
C LYS A 62 3.37 10.18 3.23
N GLY A 63 3.46 8.99 2.64
CA GLY A 63 2.96 7.74 3.23
C GLY A 63 3.62 7.39 4.57
N ILE A 64 4.94 7.55 4.67
CA ILE A 64 5.68 7.30 5.93
C ILE A 64 5.25 8.28 7.01
N LYS A 65 5.13 9.58 6.68
CA LYS A 65 4.61 10.57 7.64
C LYS A 65 3.22 10.17 8.14
N LEU A 66 2.32 9.79 7.22
CA LEU A 66 0.99 9.33 7.58
C LEU A 66 1.05 8.08 8.49
N ALA A 67 1.88 7.10 8.15
CA ALA A 67 2.04 5.89 8.96
C ALA A 67 2.53 6.19 10.38
N ASN A 68 3.52 7.09 10.52
CA ASN A 68 4.05 7.51 11.82
C ASN A 68 3.01 8.24 12.70
N TYR A 69 1.99 8.90 12.11
CA TYR A 69 0.89 9.48 12.90
C TYR A 69 -0.12 8.44 13.38
N LEU A 70 -0.15 7.27 12.74
CA LEU A 70 -1.16 6.24 12.97
C LEU A 70 -0.67 5.12 13.92
N CYS A 71 0.63 5.08 14.22
CA CYS A 71 1.32 4.15 15.12
C CYS A 71 1.83 4.89 16.35
#